data_AF-A0A957NBD6-F1
#
_entry.id   AF-A0A957NBD6-F1
#
_cell.length_a   1.000
_cell.length_b   1.000
_cell.length_c   1.000
_cell.angle_alpha   90.00
_cell.angle_beta   90.00
_cell.angle_gamma   90.00
#
_symmetry.space_group_name_H-M   'P 1'
#
loop_
_entity.id
_entity.type
_entity.pdbx_description
1 polymer ?
#
loop_
_entity_poly.entity_id
_entity_poly.type
_entity_poly.pdbx_seq_one_letter_code
_entity_poly.pdbx_strand_id
1 'polypeptide(L)'
;MAKSNRDRISDVMDTLRDGLGPYVLREYKMRYKAGGYLAEIEDVLNTNAYTPPQLPDEAAALAGIDIHGWLNLIWRRWNEVFSRTLGYAERNYVSELMTARNDWAHQQPFTNEDAYRVADTATRLLKSIGAPKQAAATEAGAKELLRLRFEAEQKRARKAPEAPDGIPTLTLKGLRPWRHVVKPHPDVASGRYIQAEFAADLAQVHKGEAD
;
A
#
# COMPACT_ATOMS: atom_id res chain seq x y z
N MET A 1 16.13 -15.33 -7.54
CA MET A 1 14.99 -15.77 -6.70
C MET A 1 14.00 -14.63 -6.59
N ALA A 2 12.70 -14.90 -6.49
CA ALA A 2 11.70 -13.85 -6.25
C ALA A 2 11.90 -13.26 -4.85
N LYS A 3 11.92 -11.93 -4.75
CA LYS A 3 12.16 -11.21 -3.49
C LYS A 3 10.99 -11.37 -2.51
N SER A 4 11.25 -11.74 -1.26
CA SER A 4 10.20 -11.92 -0.26
C SER A 4 9.59 -10.57 0.15
N ASN A 5 8.39 -10.57 0.74
CA ASN A 5 7.76 -9.35 1.26
C ASN A 5 8.63 -8.68 2.34
N ARG A 6 9.30 -9.50 3.15
CA ARG A 6 10.21 -9.00 4.19
C ARG A 6 11.44 -8.31 3.59
N ASP A 7 12.03 -8.88 2.54
CA ASP A 7 13.16 -8.25 1.85
C ASP A 7 12.75 -6.96 1.14
N ARG A 8 11.51 -6.88 0.63
CA ARG A 8 10.95 -5.63 0.06
C ARG A 8 10.79 -4.57 1.13
N ILE A 9 10.33 -4.95 2.33
CA ILE A 9 10.26 -4.04 3.48
C ILE A 9 11.66 -3.59 3.88
N SER A 10 12.67 -4.47 3.88
CA SER A 10 14.07 -4.08 4.12
C SER A 10 14.54 -2.99 3.18
N ASP A 11 14.29 -3.11 1.86
CA ASP A 11 14.64 -2.05 0.90
C ASP A 11 13.94 -0.72 1.21
N VAL A 12 12.66 -0.78 1.61
CA VAL A 12 11.89 0.41 1.97
C VAL A 12 12.49 1.06 3.22
N MET A 13 12.86 0.27 4.24
CA MET A 13 13.46 0.76 5.47
C MET A 13 14.85 1.37 5.23
N ASP A 14 15.67 0.77 4.37
CA ASP A 14 16.97 1.32 3.98
C ASP A 14 16.81 2.64 3.21
N THR A 15 15.88 2.67 2.24
CA THR A 15 15.57 3.89 1.47
C THR A 15 15.04 5.01 2.39
N LEU A 16 14.22 4.64 3.36
CA LEU A 16 13.67 5.57 4.35
C LEU A 16 14.77 6.11 5.27
N ARG A 17 15.71 5.26 5.74
CA ARG A 17 16.88 5.68 6.53
C ARG A 17 17.67 6.75 5.78
N ASP A 18 17.98 6.47 4.52
CA ASP A 18 18.79 7.37 3.68
C ASP A 18 18.08 8.70 3.38
N GLY A 19 16.74 8.73 3.43
CA GLY A 19 15.95 9.96 3.28
C GLY A 19 15.78 10.74 4.58
N LEU A 20 15.55 10.04 5.70
CA LEU A 20 15.31 10.66 7.01
C LEU A 20 16.59 11.25 7.61
N GLY A 21 17.75 10.60 7.46
CA GLY A 21 19.00 11.04 8.09
C GLY A 21 19.36 12.50 7.80
N PRO A 22 19.51 12.92 6.54
CA PRO A 22 19.83 14.30 6.19
C PRO A 22 18.76 15.30 6.64
N TYR A 23 17.49 14.90 6.59
CA TYR A 23 16.37 15.73 7.04
C TYR A 23 16.44 15.98 8.56
N VAL A 24 16.57 14.91 9.36
CA VAL A 24 16.62 15.00 10.82
C VAL A 24 17.81 15.84 11.27
N LEU A 25 19.00 15.61 10.70
CA LEU A 25 20.20 16.40 11.02
C LEU A 25 19.99 17.89 10.74
N ARG A 26 19.39 18.24 9.60
CA ARG A 26 19.08 19.63 9.26
C ARG A 26 18.14 20.26 10.29
N GLU A 27 17.02 19.61 10.62
CA GLU A 27 16.04 20.16 11.55
C GLU A 27 16.61 20.31 12.98
N TYR A 28 17.39 19.32 13.44
CA TYR A 28 18.09 19.39 14.74
C TYR A 28 19.10 20.54 14.75
N LYS A 29 19.89 20.71 13.69
CA LYS A 29 20.87 21.80 13.55
C LYS A 29 20.19 23.17 13.55
N MET A 30 19.03 23.30 12.92
CA MET A 30 18.23 24.53 12.93
C MET A 30 17.66 24.83 14.34
N ARG A 31 17.23 23.80 15.09
CA ARG A 31 16.61 23.97 16.41
C ARG A 31 17.62 24.22 17.54
N TYR A 32 18.72 23.47 17.58
CA TYR A 32 19.70 23.48 18.67
C TYR A 32 20.94 24.31 18.37
N LYS A 33 21.04 24.91 17.17
CA LYS A 33 22.21 25.64 16.66
C LYS A 33 23.44 24.72 16.52
N ALA A 34 24.45 25.19 15.80
CA ALA A 34 25.54 24.33 15.28
C ALA A 34 26.41 23.65 16.36
N GLY A 35 26.40 24.10 17.61
CA GLY A 35 27.36 23.66 18.63
C GLY A 35 26.99 22.40 19.42
N GLY A 36 25.73 21.95 19.41
CA GLY A 36 25.28 20.88 20.33
C GLY A 36 24.26 19.89 19.79
N TYR A 37 23.81 20.03 18.54
CA TYR A 37 22.73 19.20 18.02
C TYR A 37 23.08 17.69 17.92
N LEU A 38 24.36 17.33 17.76
CA LEU A 38 24.80 15.92 17.79
C LEU A 38 24.75 15.34 19.21
N ALA A 39 25.16 16.11 20.23
CA ALA A 39 25.04 15.70 21.63
C ALA A 39 23.57 15.52 22.03
N GLU A 40 22.67 16.37 21.53
CA GLU A 40 21.22 16.20 21.73
C GLU A 40 20.69 14.93 21.04
N ILE A 41 21.19 14.59 19.85
CA ILE A 41 20.84 13.32 19.19
C ILE A 41 21.30 12.13 20.04
N GLU A 42 22.52 12.18 20.56
CA GLU A 42 23.05 11.14 21.45
C GLU A 42 22.20 11.01 22.72
N ASP A 43 21.88 12.10 23.38
CA ASP A 43 21.03 12.11 24.58
C ASP A 43 19.64 11.51 24.31
N VAL A 44 18.99 11.93 23.22
CA VAL A 44 17.67 11.42 22.84
C VAL A 44 17.70 9.93 22.55
N LEU A 45 18.76 9.43 21.91
CA LEU A 45 18.91 8.02 21.59
C LEU A 45 19.35 7.19 22.79
N ASN A 46 20.02 7.80 23.78
CA ASN A 46 20.44 7.12 24.99
C ASN A 46 19.22 6.68 25.80
N THR A 47 19.17 5.39 26.09
CA THR A 47 18.09 4.75 26.87
C THR A 47 18.70 3.71 27.79
N ASN A 48 17.92 3.23 28.76
CA ASN A 48 18.33 2.15 29.64
C ASN A 48 18.74 0.86 28.89
N ALA A 49 18.27 0.66 27.65
CA ALA A 49 18.54 -0.55 26.85
C ALA A 49 19.53 -0.32 25.70
N TYR A 50 19.91 0.93 25.42
CA TYR A 50 20.73 1.27 24.26
C TYR A 50 21.48 2.57 24.52
N THR A 51 22.81 2.51 24.35
CA THR A 51 23.68 3.68 24.39
C THR A 51 24.26 3.87 22.98
N PRO A 52 23.99 5.01 22.31
CA PRO A 52 24.57 5.26 20.99
C PRO A 52 26.09 5.44 21.09
N PRO A 53 26.85 5.07 20.05
CA PRO A 53 28.26 5.47 19.96
C PRO A 53 28.37 7.00 19.85
N GLN A 54 29.53 7.54 20.25
CA GLN A 54 29.80 8.96 20.02
C GLN A 54 29.70 9.30 18.53
N LEU A 55 29.07 10.44 18.25
CA LEU A 55 28.82 10.98 16.93
C LEU A 55 29.72 12.21 16.74
N PRO A 56 30.99 12.02 16.33
CA PRO A 56 31.93 13.13 16.16
C PRO A 56 31.52 14.09 15.05
N ASP A 57 30.83 13.59 14.02
CA ASP A 57 30.38 14.37 12.87
C ASP A 57 29.06 13.86 12.28
N GLU A 58 28.50 14.63 11.33
CA GLU A 58 27.28 14.27 10.62
C GLU A 58 27.45 12.97 9.81
N ALA A 59 28.67 12.65 9.34
CA ALA A 59 28.93 11.45 8.57
C ALA A 59 28.81 10.18 9.43
N ALA A 60 29.34 10.22 10.65
CA ALA A 60 29.19 9.17 11.65
C ALA A 60 27.72 8.99 12.04
N ALA A 61 26.96 10.08 12.18
CA ALA A 61 25.52 10.01 12.44
C ALA A 61 24.76 9.32 11.29
N LEU A 62 25.01 9.72 10.04
CA LEU A 62 24.38 9.12 8.85
C LEU A 62 24.73 7.63 8.68
N ALA A 63 25.95 7.23 9.01
CA ALA A 63 26.39 5.84 8.89
C ALA A 63 25.96 4.96 10.07
N GLY A 64 25.94 5.51 11.29
CA GLY A 64 25.75 4.76 12.52
C GLY A 64 24.31 4.64 12.99
N ILE A 65 23.45 5.62 12.66
CA ILE A 65 22.05 5.63 13.12
C ILE A 65 21.19 4.81 12.14
N ASP A 66 20.54 3.78 12.68
CA ASP A 66 19.61 2.95 11.93
C ASP A 66 18.24 3.62 11.75
N ILE A 67 17.36 2.99 10.96
CA ILE A 67 16.02 3.52 10.72
C ILE A 67 15.21 3.71 12.02
N HIS A 68 15.41 2.86 13.03
CA HIS A 68 14.70 2.98 14.29
C HIS A 68 15.16 4.18 15.08
N GLY A 69 16.46 4.47 15.10
CA GLY A 69 17.02 5.67 15.69
C GLY A 69 16.43 6.92 15.05
N TRP A 70 16.40 7.00 13.71
CA TRP A 70 15.81 8.15 13.01
C TRP A 70 14.33 8.35 13.32
N LEU A 71 13.53 7.28 13.30
CA LEU A 71 12.11 7.37 13.66
C LEU A 71 11.90 7.77 15.13
N ASN A 72 12.71 7.25 16.05
CA ASN A 72 12.66 7.64 17.46
C ASN A 72 13.04 9.11 17.68
N LEU A 73 14.05 9.61 16.97
CA LEU A 73 14.44 11.03 17.04
C LEU A 73 13.28 11.94 16.62
N ILE A 74 12.56 11.56 15.55
CA ILE A 74 11.36 12.28 15.09
C ILE A 74 10.25 12.18 16.13
N TRP A 75 9.99 10.98 16.64
CA TRP A 75 8.91 10.73 17.59
C TRP A 75 9.10 11.46 18.93
N ARG A 76 10.29 11.33 19.53
CA ARG A 76 10.61 11.86 20.87
C ARG A 76 10.74 13.37 20.89
N ARG A 77 11.24 13.98 19.81
CA ARG A 77 11.36 15.45 19.67
C ARG A 77 10.31 16.04 18.73
N TRP A 78 9.16 15.38 18.58
CA TRP A 78 8.09 15.84 17.68
C TRP A 78 7.67 17.29 17.96
N ASN A 79 7.23 17.58 19.19
CA ASN A 79 6.70 18.89 19.55
C ASN A 79 7.77 19.98 19.46
N GLU A 80 9.03 19.63 19.74
CA GLU A 80 10.12 20.58 19.85
C GLU A 80 10.77 20.93 18.51
N VAL A 81 10.95 19.93 17.64
CA VAL A 81 11.70 20.05 16.39
C VAL A 81 10.77 20.00 15.17
N PHE A 82 9.90 18.98 15.09
CA PHE A 82 9.22 18.62 13.83
C PHE A 82 7.81 19.18 13.66
N SER A 83 7.14 19.57 14.75
CA SER A 83 5.76 20.08 14.75
C SER A 83 5.55 21.37 13.94
N ARG A 84 6.65 22.06 13.60
CA ARG A 84 6.65 23.29 12.81
C ARG A 84 6.64 23.03 11.31
N THR A 85 7.20 21.89 10.88
CA THR A 85 7.37 21.53 9.47
C THR A 85 6.45 20.38 9.04
N LEU A 86 6.06 19.51 9.96
CA LEU A 86 5.25 18.33 9.72
C LEU A 86 3.94 18.40 10.52
N GLY A 87 2.86 17.89 9.92
CA GLY A 87 1.52 17.91 10.51
C GLY A 87 1.14 16.59 11.21
N TYR A 88 -0.12 16.50 11.59
CA TYR A 88 -0.67 15.31 12.26
C TYR A 88 -0.60 14.05 11.40
N ALA A 89 -0.79 14.18 10.08
CA ALA A 89 -0.72 13.05 9.16
C ALA A 89 0.68 12.41 9.16
N GLU A 90 1.72 13.24 9.09
CA GLU A 90 3.11 12.78 9.13
C GLU A 90 3.46 12.10 10.45
N ARG A 91 2.92 12.60 11.58
CA ARG A 91 3.10 11.94 12.88
C ARG A 91 2.53 10.52 12.88
N ASN A 92 1.38 10.34 12.25
CA ASN A 92 0.75 9.03 12.11
C ASN A 92 1.58 8.11 11.21
N TYR A 93 2.15 8.63 10.12
CA TYR A 93 3.05 7.85 9.26
C TYR A 93 4.29 7.38 10.03
N VAL A 94 4.89 8.24 10.85
CA VAL A 94 6.04 7.87 11.70
C VAL A 94 5.65 6.74 12.66
N SER A 95 4.50 6.85 13.32
CA SER A 95 3.99 5.80 14.22
C SER A 95 3.79 4.46 13.52
N GLU A 96 3.16 4.48 12.34
CA GLU A 96 2.94 3.27 11.53
C GLU A 96 4.27 2.62 11.08
N LEU A 97 5.24 3.42 10.65
CA LEU A 97 6.57 2.94 10.24
C LEU A 97 7.36 2.38 11.42
N MET A 98 7.21 2.95 12.62
CA MET A 98 7.81 2.40 13.84
C MET A 98 7.26 1.01 14.15
N THR A 99 5.93 0.83 14.06
CA THR A 99 5.29 -0.48 14.23
C THR A 99 5.79 -1.48 13.18
N ALA A 100 5.79 -1.10 11.90
CA ALA A 100 6.26 -1.97 10.82
C ALA A 100 7.74 -2.38 10.99
N ARG A 101 8.62 -1.46 11.41
CA ARG A 101 10.02 -1.77 11.71
C ARG A 101 10.11 -2.73 12.89
N ASN A 102 9.32 -2.53 13.94
CA ASN A 102 9.30 -3.39 15.11
C ASN A 102 8.92 -4.83 14.71
N ASP A 103 7.84 -4.99 13.96
CA ASP A 103 7.39 -6.29 13.45
C ASP A 103 8.47 -6.95 12.57
N TRP A 104 9.15 -6.17 11.73
CA TRP A 104 10.27 -6.64 10.92
C TRP A 104 11.46 -7.12 11.74
N ALA A 105 11.81 -6.42 12.83
CA ALA A 105 12.86 -6.81 13.75
C ALA A 105 12.50 -8.09 14.52
N HIS A 106 11.23 -8.25 14.89
CA HIS A 106 10.69 -9.46 15.54
C HIS A 106 10.38 -10.61 14.58
N GLN A 107 10.82 -10.52 13.33
CA GLN A 107 10.66 -11.57 12.31
C GLN A 107 9.20 -11.96 12.03
N GLN A 108 8.26 -11.04 12.21
CA GLN A 108 6.85 -11.30 11.93
C GLN A 108 6.62 -11.55 10.43
N PRO A 109 5.64 -12.40 10.07
CA PRO A 109 5.28 -12.61 8.68
C PRO A 109 4.60 -11.36 8.10
N PHE A 110 4.88 -11.04 6.84
CA PHE A 110 4.26 -9.92 6.12
C PHE A 110 3.49 -10.39 4.89
N THR A 111 2.25 -9.93 4.79
CA THR A 111 1.47 -10.11 3.56
C THR A 111 1.93 -9.11 2.48
N ASN A 112 1.45 -9.30 1.25
CA ASN A 112 1.72 -8.33 0.17
C ASN A 112 1.05 -6.98 0.48
N GLU A 113 -0.12 -6.98 1.12
CA GLU A 113 -0.83 -5.76 1.52
C GLU A 113 -0.09 -5.00 2.61
N ASP A 114 0.50 -5.70 3.58
CA ASP A 114 1.33 -5.07 4.62
C ASP A 114 2.57 -4.42 3.99
N ALA A 115 3.28 -5.15 3.12
CA ALA A 115 4.44 -4.60 2.42
C ALA A 115 4.08 -3.38 1.57
N TYR A 116 2.91 -3.42 0.90
CA TYR A 116 2.41 -2.28 0.11
C TYR A 116 2.11 -1.09 1.01
N ARG A 117 1.43 -1.30 2.13
CA ARG A 117 1.08 -0.24 3.08
C ARG A 117 2.33 0.42 3.65
N VAL A 118 3.34 -0.36 4.03
CA VAL A 118 4.63 0.15 4.50
C VAL A 118 5.31 1.01 3.41
N ALA A 119 5.32 0.54 2.17
CA ALA A 119 5.92 1.29 1.05
C ALA A 119 5.16 2.59 0.73
N ASP A 120 3.83 2.59 0.78
CA ASP A 120 3.01 3.79 0.57
C ASP A 120 3.20 4.80 1.71
N THR A 121 3.14 4.37 2.96
CA THR A 121 3.37 5.24 4.13
C THR A 121 4.77 5.84 4.11
N ALA A 122 5.81 5.06 3.79
CA ALA A 122 7.16 5.57 3.61
C ALA A 122 7.24 6.61 2.49
N THR A 123 6.59 6.35 1.35
CA THR A 123 6.53 7.29 0.22
C THR A 123 5.91 8.62 0.61
N ARG A 124 4.80 8.60 1.35
CA ARG A 124 4.11 9.82 1.82
C ARG A 124 5.00 10.63 2.75
N LEU A 125 5.62 9.97 3.73
CA LEU A 125 6.54 10.65 4.65
C LEU A 125 7.73 11.26 3.91
N LEU A 126 8.37 10.50 3.00
CA LEU A 126 9.51 10.96 2.19
C LEU A 126 9.14 12.17 1.30
N LYS A 127 7.90 12.22 0.78
CA LYS A 127 7.38 13.40 0.06
C LYS A 127 7.24 14.60 0.99
N SER A 128 6.63 14.42 2.17
CA SER A 128 6.44 15.52 3.15
C SER A 128 7.76 16.12 3.65
N ILE A 129 8.83 15.32 3.77
CA ILE A 129 10.14 15.81 4.21
C ILE A 129 11.04 16.36 3.08
N GLY A 130 10.56 16.32 1.83
CA GLY A 130 11.29 16.82 0.67
C GLY A 130 12.45 15.91 0.22
N ALA A 131 12.29 14.59 0.29
CA ALA A 131 13.26 13.59 -0.18
C ALA A 131 12.79 12.91 -1.48
N PRO A 132 12.78 13.60 -2.64
CA PRO A 132 12.12 13.14 -3.86
C PRO A 132 12.75 11.88 -4.46
N LYS A 133 14.07 11.72 -4.37
CA LYS A 133 14.78 10.53 -4.90
C LYS A 133 14.35 9.27 -4.15
N GLN A 134 14.34 9.33 -2.82
CA GLN A 134 13.94 8.23 -1.95
C GLN A 134 12.43 7.96 -2.09
N ALA A 135 11.61 9.00 -2.14
CA ALA A 135 10.17 8.88 -2.37
C ALA A 135 9.86 8.16 -3.69
N ALA A 136 10.58 8.46 -4.77
CA ALA A 136 10.39 7.79 -6.05
C ALA A 136 10.77 6.30 -5.99
N ALA A 137 11.81 5.95 -5.22
CA ALA A 137 12.24 4.57 -5.03
C ALA A 137 11.20 3.74 -4.24
N THR A 138 10.67 4.27 -3.13
CA THR A 138 9.61 3.60 -2.38
C THR A 138 8.30 3.52 -3.18
N GLU A 139 7.99 4.54 -3.98
CA GLU A 139 6.81 4.55 -4.85
C GLU A 139 6.91 3.46 -5.96
N ALA A 140 8.10 3.28 -6.54
CA ALA A 140 8.34 2.19 -7.49
C ALA A 140 8.15 0.82 -6.83
N GLY A 141 8.63 0.64 -5.60
CA GLY A 141 8.40 -0.57 -4.81
C GLY A 141 6.91 -0.84 -4.54
N ALA A 142 6.15 0.20 -4.19
CA ALA A 142 4.70 0.11 -3.98
C ALA A 142 3.96 -0.29 -5.26
N LYS A 143 4.29 0.30 -6.41
CA LYS A 143 3.72 -0.05 -7.72
C LYS A 143 3.99 -1.51 -8.10
N GLU A 144 5.19 -1.99 -7.82
CA GLU A 144 5.52 -3.40 -8.06
C GLU A 144 4.70 -4.34 -7.18
N LEU A 145 4.47 -4.00 -5.91
CA LEU A 145 3.62 -4.78 -5.01
C LEU A 145 2.17 -4.86 -5.51
N LEU A 146 1.63 -3.75 -6.01
CA LEU A 146 0.31 -3.72 -6.65
C LEU A 146 0.26 -4.60 -7.91
N ARG A 147 1.30 -4.54 -8.76
CA ARG A 147 1.39 -5.41 -9.94
C ARG A 147 1.32 -6.89 -9.54
N LEU A 148 2.09 -7.29 -8.53
CA LEU A 148 2.10 -8.67 -8.04
C LEU A 148 0.74 -9.10 -7.48
N ARG A 149 0.05 -8.20 -6.76
CA ARG A 149 -1.31 -8.44 -6.29
C ARG A 149 -2.25 -8.72 -7.46
N PHE A 150 -2.27 -7.84 -8.46
CA PHE A 150 -3.15 -8.02 -9.62
C PHE A 150 -2.82 -9.30 -10.41
N GLU A 151 -1.55 -9.63 -10.60
CA GLU A 151 -1.16 -10.90 -11.22
C GLU A 151 -1.65 -12.11 -10.43
N ALA A 152 -1.57 -12.06 -9.10
CA ALA A 152 -2.07 -13.13 -8.24
C ALA A 152 -3.60 -13.26 -8.33
N GLU A 153 -4.33 -12.15 -8.34
CA GLU A 153 -5.78 -12.11 -8.51
C GLU A 153 -6.20 -12.65 -9.89
N GLN A 154 -5.52 -12.24 -10.97
CA GLN A 154 -5.78 -12.75 -12.32
C GLN A 154 -5.53 -14.26 -12.42
N LYS A 155 -4.46 -14.77 -11.81
CA LYS A 155 -4.19 -16.21 -11.74
C LYS A 155 -5.26 -16.96 -10.95
N ARG A 156 -5.79 -16.37 -9.87
CA ARG A 156 -6.90 -16.95 -9.11
C ARG A 156 -8.19 -16.96 -9.91
N ALA A 157 -8.53 -15.86 -10.59
CA ALA A 157 -9.71 -15.75 -11.44
C ALA A 157 -9.69 -16.77 -12.59
N ARG A 158 -8.53 -16.97 -13.24
CA ARG A 158 -8.37 -17.99 -14.30
C ARG A 158 -8.43 -19.43 -13.80
N LYS A 159 -8.11 -19.66 -12.51
CA LYS A 159 -8.15 -20.98 -11.88
C LYS A 159 -9.50 -21.29 -11.22
N ALA A 160 -10.30 -20.27 -10.93
CA ALA A 160 -11.68 -20.46 -10.52
C ALA A 160 -12.42 -21.14 -11.68
N PRO A 161 -13.07 -22.30 -11.47
CA PRO A 161 -13.78 -22.98 -12.53
C PRO A 161 -14.88 -22.07 -13.09
N GLU A 162 -14.97 -22.05 -14.41
CA GLU A 162 -15.98 -21.35 -15.19
C GLU A 162 -17.31 -22.11 -15.07
N ALA A 163 -17.93 -22.06 -13.88
CA ALA A 163 -19.35 -22.28 -13.59
C ALA A 163 -19.51 -22.28 -12.06
N PRO A 164 -20.56 -21.65 -11.50
CA PRO A 164 -20.97 -22.01 -10.15
C PRO A 164 -21.38 -23.49 -10.16
N ASP A 165 -20.64 -24.33 -9.42
CA ASP A 165 -21.18 -25.58 -8.90
C ASP A 165 -22.40 -25.22 -8.07
N GLY A 166 -23.60 -25.33 -8.66
CA GLY A 166 -24.84 -24.98 -7.98
C GLY A 166 -25.90 -24.28 -8.81
N ILE A 167 -25.66 -23.93 -10.08
CA ILE A 167 -26.81 -23.84 -11.00
C ILE A 167 -27.05 -25.27 -11.47
N PRO A 168 -28.07 -25.98 -10.94
CA PRO A 168 -28.44 -27.25 -11.53
C PRO A 168 -28.76 -26.98 -12.99
N THR A 169 -27.89 -27.45 -13.86
CA THR A 169 -28.18 -27.54 -15.28
C THR A 169 -29.30 -28.57 -15.38
N LEU A 170 -30.55 -28.10 -15.31
CA LEU A 170 -31.76 -28.92 -15.43
C LEU A 170 -31.88 -29.55 -16.83
N THR A 171 -30.95 -29.26 -17.75
CA THR A 171 -30.95 -29.84 -19.08
C THR A 171 -30.48 -31.29 -19.01
N LEU A 172 -31.38 -32.20 -19.34
CA LEU A 172 -31.07 -33.59 -19.62
C LEU A 172 -29.92 -33.70 -20.62
N LYS A 173 -28.97 -34.60 -20.34
CA LYS A 173 -27.78 -34.84 -21.17
C LYS A 173 -28.23 -35.20 -22.60
N GLY A 174 -27.71 -34.50 -23.61
CA GLY A 174 -28.03 -34.74 -25.03
C GLY A 174 -29.04 -33.77 -25.66
N LEU A 175 -29.63 -32.84 -24.90
CA LEU A 175 -30.44 -31.76 -25.49
C LEU A 175 -29.54 -30.76 -26.19
N ARG A 176 -29.89 -30.43 -27.45
CA ARG A 176 -29.22 -29.35 -28.19
C ARG A 176 -29.57 -28.00 -27.55
N PRO A 177 -28.65 -27.03 -27.52
CA PRO A 177 -28.95 -25.70 -27.00
C PRO A 177 -30.14 -25.10 -27.74
N TRP A 178 -30.99 -24.35 -27.03
CA TRP A 178 -32.25 -23.81 -27.56
C TRP A 178 -32.07 -23.02 -28.87
N ARG A 179 -30.92 -22.35 -29.04
CA ARG A 179 -30.54 -21.62 -30.26
C ARG A 179 -30.49 -22.50 -31.52
N HIS A 180 -30.26 -23.80 -31.36
CA HIS A 180 -30.24 -24.78 -32.45
C HIS A 180 -31.59 -25.47 -32.69
N VAL A 181 -32.56 -25.26 -31.79
CA VAL A 181 -33.87 -25.93 -31.85
C VAL A 181 -34.98 -24.93 -32.19
N VAL A 182 -34.86 -23.69 -31.73
CA VAL A 182 -35.84 -22.62 -31.93
C VAL A 182 -35.36 -21.69 -33.03
N LYS A 183 -36.17 -21.50 -34.07
CA LYS A 183 -35.96 -20.43 -35.03
C LYS A 183 -36.37 -19.10 -34.39
N PRO A 184 -35.50 -18.08 -34.34
CA PRO A 184 -35.90 -16.76 -33.86
C PRO A 184 -37.04 -16.20 -34.70
N HIS A 185 -37.87 -15.34 -34.10
CA HIS A 185 -38.92 -14.63 -34.82
C HIS A 185 -38.31 -13.91 -36.04
N PRO A 186 -39.01 -13.85 -37.20
CA PRO A 186 -38.48 -13.22 -38.41
C PRO A 186 -37.89 -11.82 -38.21
N ASP A 187 -38.45 -11.02 -37.30
CA ASP A 187 -37.98 -9.65 -37.04
C ASP A 187 -36.66 -9.61 -36.27
N VAL A 188 -36.47 -10.55 -35.34
CA VAL A 188 -35.19 -10.76 -34.64
C VAL A 188 -34.16 -11.34 -35.59
N ALA A 189 -34.57 -12.29 -36.45
CA ALA A 189 -33.70 -12.90 -37.45
C ALA A 189 -33.24 -11.91 -38.53
N SER A 190 -34.11 -10.97 -38.91
CA SER A 190 -33.84 -9.94 -39.94
C SER A 190 -33.20 -8.66 -39.38
N GLY A 191 -32.95 -8.59 -38.07
CA GLY A 191 -32.35 -7.42 -37.42
C GLY A 191 -33.24 -6.17 -37.37
N ARG A 192 -34.55 -6.32 -37.61
CA ARG A 192 -35.55 -5.23 -37.59
C ARG A 192 -36.29 -5.13 -36.26
N TYR A 193 -35.72 -5.73 -35.22
CA TYR A 193 -36.29 -5.78 -33.88
C TYR A 193 -36.29 -4.40 -33.21
N ILE A 194 -37.44 -3.98 -32.68
CA ILE A 194 -37.62 -2.78 -31.85
C ILE A 194 -37.70 -3.22 -30.38
N GLN A 195 -36.77 -2.76 -29.55
CA GLN A 195 -36.69 -3.14 -28.12
C GLN A 195 -37.97 -2.86 -27.32
N ALA A 196 -38.73 -1.85 -27.72
CA ALA A 196 -39.93 -1.40 -27.02
C ALA A 196 -41.15 -2.33 -27.16
N GLU A 197 -41.19 -3.22 -28.15
CA GLU A 197 -42.38 -4.07 -28.42
C GLU A 197 -42.38 -5.39 -27.63
N PHE A 198 -41.26 -5.77 -27.01
CA PHE A 198 -41.12 -7.06 -26.29
C PHE A 198 -40.85 -6.91 -24.80
N ALA A 199 -40.60 -5.69 -24.32
CA ALA A 199 -40.54 -5.44 -22.88
C ALA A 199 -41.98 -5.47 -22.37
N ALA A 200 -42.35 -6.51 -21.62
CA ALA A 200 -43.63 -6.55 -20.94
C ALA A 200 -43.75 -5.30 -20.06
N ASP A 201 -44.78 -4.48 -20.29
CA ASP A 201 -45.10 -3.40 -19.37
C ASP A 201 -45.63 -4.04 -18.08
N LEU A 202 -44.76 -4.13 -17.07
CA LEU A 202 -45.08 -4.73 -15.79
C LEU A 202 -46.25 -4.02 -15.11
N ALA A 203 -46.52 -2.75 -15.43
CA ALA A 203 -47.68 -2.03 -14.92
C ALA A 203 -48.97 -2.49 -15.60
N GLN A 204 -48.97 -2.81 -16.89
CA GLN A 204 -50.12 -3.42 -17.58
C GLN A 204 -50.38 -4.85 -17.10
N VAL A 205 -49.31 -5.64 -16.91
CA VAL A 205 -49.41 -7.00 -16.34
C VAL A 205 -49.99 -6.96 -14.93
N HIS A 206 -49.54 -6.01 -14.10
CA HIS A 206 -50.09 -5.84 -12.75
C HIS A 206 -51.57 -5.44 -12.74
N LYS A 207 -52.02 -4.70 -13.76
CA LYS A 207 -53.43 -4.30 -13.91
C LYS A 207 -54.31 -5.34 -14.62
N GLY A 208 -53.72 -6.41 -15.16
CA GLY A 208 -54.44 -7.43 -15.93
C GLY A 208 -54.87 -6.95 -17.33
N GLU A 209 -54.21 -5.92 -17.86
CA GLU A 209 -54.52 -5.26 -19.14
C GLU A 209 -53.53 -5.63 -20.25
N ALA A 210 -52.63 -6.58 -20.00
CA ALA A 210 -51.68 -7.06 -21.00
C ALA A 210 -52.35 -8.11 -21.90
N ASP A 211 -52.36 -7.86 -23.22
CA ASP A 211 -52.83 -8.79 -24.26
C ASP A 211 -51.88 -10.00 -24.46
#